data_AF-A0A958I7K0-F1
#
_entry.id   AF-A0A958I7K0-F1
#
_cell.length_a   1.000
_cell.length_b   1.000
_cell.length_c   1.000
_cell.angle_alpha   90.00
_cell.angle_beta   90.00
_cell.angle_gamma   90.00
#
_symmetry.space_group_name_H-M   'P 1'
#
loop_
_entity.id
_entity.type
_entity.pdbx_description
1 polymer ?
#
loop_
_entity_poly.entity_id
_entity_poly.type
_entity_poly.pdbx_seq_one_letter_code
_entity_poly.pdbx_strand_id
1 'polypeptide(L)'
;MLDRTQIVEQNFLKVVESYQPVTRIVQTDTDMLKMLFLMQVQSRLLDYQSRVLKAQNESFYTIGSAGHEANAVFGALLKKEDPCLLHYRSGAFMMARACVHDYPHMIEDTLLSFCASKLDPTSGGRHKVWGSKTLWVPPQTSTIASHLPKAVGMSFGIRRAHHMQVPTDTDKDSIVFVSFGDASCNHATAQTAFNAASWSAYQKLPTPIFFLCEDNGLGISVRTPKGWVEHMMKARGEIKYFSADSAELDQVVVQAKEAIEYCRAKRKPVFFHLSTIRLFGHAGSDVETGYRTLEEIESMEGFDPIIATAKLLMDAGIMDKNEIRLMYESEKKSIEEKSKKAVLTPKLQTAQEVMEYLTLPSPKSVTLQQDEEKRKVVFTKAIGHVPEQSPKPRHMAMLLNWALYDLMIKDPSAVLFGEDVAKKGGVYHV
;
A
#
# COMPACT_ATOMS: atom_id res chain seq x y z
N MET A 1 -18.53 26.11 -14.02
CA MET A 1 -18.43 24.64 -14.07
C MET A 1 -18.81 24.15 -12.68
N LEU A 2 -19.82 23.30 -12.55
CA LEU A 2 -20.27 22.81 -11.24
C LEU A 2 -19.14 22.05 -10.54
N ASP A 3 -18.98 22.24 -9.24
CA ASP A 3 -18.00 21.53 -8.44
C ASP A 3 -18.40 20.05 -8.34
N ARG A 4 -17.60 19.16 -8.96
CA ARG A 4 -17.86 17.71 -8.97
C ARG A 4 -17.98 17.13 -7.55
N THR A 5 -17.31 17.68 -6.55
CA THR A 5 -17.46 17.21 -5.16
C THR A 5 -18.87 17.42 -4.64
N GLN A 6 -19.44 18.59 -4.92
CA GLN A 6 -20.81 18.93 -4.54
C GLN A 6 -21.83 18.06 -5.27
N ILE A 7 -21.60 17.78 -6.56
CA ILE A 7 -22.47 16.88 -7.33
C ILE A 7 -22.50 15.48 -6.70
N VAL A 8 -21.32 14.89 -6.46
CA VAL A 8 -21.23 13.53 -5.90
C VAL A 8 -21.79 13.47 -4.48
N GLU A 9 -21.55 14.50 -3.65
CA GLU A 9 -22.14 14.61 -2.31
C GLU A 9 -23.67 14.71 -2.35
N GLN A 10 -24.21 15.61 -3.18
CA GLN A 10 -25.66 15.78 -3.34
C GLN A 10 -26.31 14.52 -3.89
N ASN A 11 -25.65 13.83 -4.84
CA ASN A 11 -26.13 12.56 -5.37
C ASN A 11 -26.21 11.50 -4.28
N PHE A 12 -25.17 11.34 -3.45
CA PHE A 12 -25.19 10.42 -2.30
C PHE A 12 -26.38 10.70 -1.37
N LEU A 13 -26.53 11.94 -0.91
CA LEU A 13 -27.62 12.33 0.01
C LEU A 13 -29.00 12.13 -0.62
N LYS A 14 -29.17 12.51 -1.89
CA LYS A 14 -30.43 12.31 -2.63
C LYS A 14 -30.77 10.83 -2.79
N VAL A 15 -29.78 9.99 -3.08
CA VAL A 15 -29.99 8.54 -3.20
C VAL A 15 -30.39 7.95 -1.85
N VAL A 16 -29.68 8.27 -0.76
CA VAL A 16 -30.04 7.78 0.58
C VAL A 16 -31.48 8.18 0.95
N GLU A 17 -31.87 9.44 0.73
CA GLU A 17 -33.20 9.93 1.07
C GLU A 17 -34.31 9.25 0.24
N SER A 18 -34.09 9.07 -1.06
CA SER A 18 -35.10 8.53 -1.98
C SER A 18 -35.15 7.00 -2.04
N TYR A 19 -34.10 6.31 -1.60
CA TYR A 19 -33.98 4.85 -1.72
C TYR A 19 -35.10 4.12 -0.98
N GLN A 20 -35.62 3.04 -1.56
CA GLN A 20 -36.62 2.20 -0.91
C GLN A 20 -35.96 0.85 -0.62
N PRO A 21 -35.72 0.51 0.66
CA PRO A 21 -35.00 -0.70 1.00
C PRO A 21 -35.75 -1.95 0.55
N VAL A 22 -35.01 -2.95 0.09
CA VAL A 22 -35.50 -4.30 -0.20
C VAL A 22 -34.93 -5.27 0.81
N THR A 23 -35.60 -6.39 1.10
CA THR A 23 -35.03 -7.36 2.04
C THR A 23 -33.82 -8.07 1.44
N ARG A 24 -32.67 -7.95 2.11
CA ARG A 24 -31.43 -8.64 1.73
C ARG A 24 -30.80 -9.32 2.95
N ILE A 25 -30.36 -10.56 2.76
CA ILE A 25 -29.56 -11.28 3.75
C ILE A 25 -28.08 -11.08 3.43
N VAL A 26 -27.28 -10.80 4.44
CA VAL A 26 -25.82 -10.62 4.34
C VAL A 26 -25.09 -11.74 5.08
N GLN A 27 -23.89 -12.07 4.62
CA GLN A 27 -23.03 -13.07 5.26
C GLN A 27 -22.07 -12.44 6.28
N THR A 28 -21.75 -11.17 6.09
CA THR A 28 -20.83 -10.43 6.94
C THR A 28 -21.50 -9.97 8.23
N ASP A 29 -20.73 -9.97 9.31
CA ASP A 29 -21.10 -9.40 10.60
C ASP A 29 -21.59 -7.95 10.46
N THR A 30 -22.70 -7.63 11.14
CA THR A 30 -23.38 -6.33 11.01
C THR A 30 -22.53 -5.17 11.52
N ASP A 31 -21.78 -5.37 12.60
CA ASP A 31 -20.93 -4.33 13.19
C ASP A 31 -19.72 -4.08 12.30
N MET A 32 -19.17 -5.13 11.68
CA MET A 32 -18.14 -4.99 10.65
C MET A 32 -18.65 -4.17 9.46
N LEU A 33 -19.87 -4.42 8.96
CA LEU A 33 -20.43 -3.65 7.84
C LEU A 33 -20.65 -2.17 8.20
N LYS A 34 -21.16 -1.88 9.40
CA LYS A 34 -21.30 -0.50 9.91
C LYS A 34 -19.95 0.21 10.01
N MET A 35 -18.96 -0.47 10.58
CA MET A 35 -17.60 0.07 10.71
C MET A 35 -17.00 0.34 9.33
N LEU A 36 -17.05 -0.62 8.40
CA LEU A 36 -16.51 -0.44 7.06
C LEU A 36 -17.15 0.76 6.37
N PHE A 37 -18.46 0.91 6.45
CA PHE A 37 -19.18 2.05 5.86
C PHE A 37 -18.71 3.39 6.45
N LEU A 38 -18.55 3.48 7.77
CA LEU A 38 -17.98 4.66 8.42
C LEU A 38 -16.59 5.01 7.87
N MET A 39 -15.71 4.00 7.71
CA MET A 39 -14.35 4.19 7.18
C MET A 39 -14.35 4.64 5.71
N GLN A 40 -15.28 4.12 4.91
CA GLN A 40 -15.49 4.58 3.54
C GLN A 40 -15.91 6.07 3.51
N VAL A 41 -16.89 6.44 4.35
CA VAL A 41 -17.37 7.82 4.48
C VAL A 41 -16.27 8.78 4.91
N GLN A 42 -15.49 8.42 5.95
CA GLN A 42 -14.36 9.23 6.41
C GLN A 42 -13.30 9.44 5.31
N SER A 43 -12.98 8.39 4.54
CA SER A 43 -12.07 8.51 3.39
C SER A 43 -12.59 9.50 2.34
N ARG A 44 -13.88 9.43 1.99
CA ARG A 44 -14.50 10.32 1.01
C ARG A 44 -14.54 11.77 1.49
N LEU A 45 -14.90 11.99 2.75
CA LEU A 45 -14.96 13.31 3.37
C LEU A 45 -13.56 13.96 3.46
N LEU A 46 -12.52 13.17 3.74
CA LEU A 46 -11.13 13.65 3.65
C LEU A 46 -10.75 14.10 2.24
N ASP A 47 -11.18 13.38 1.20
CA ASP A 47 -10.96 13.81 -0.18
C ASP A 47 -11.68 15.13 -0.50
N TYR A 48 -12.91 15.32 0.00
CA TYR A 48 -13.64 16.58 -0.16
C TYR A 48 -12.92 17.71 0.57
N GLN A 49 -12.54 17.49 1.83
CA GLN A 49 -11.82 18.47 2.63
C GLN A 49 -10.48 18.84 2.00
N SER A 50 -9.77 17.89 1.37
CA SER A 50 -8.51 18.17 0.66
C SER A 50 -8.70 19.19 -0.47
N ARG A 51 -9.85 19.15 -1.18
CA ARG A 51 -10.18 20.09 -2.25
C ARG A 51 -10.57 21.45 -1.72
N VAL A 52 -11.31 21.51 -0.61
CA VAL A 52 -11.59 22.76 0.11
C VAL A 52 -10.28 23.43 0.55
N LEU A 53 -9.38 22.69 1.20
CA LEU A 53 -8.07 23.19 1.61
C LEU A 53 -7.22 23.65 0.42
N LYS A 54 -7.26 22.91 -0.69
CA LYS A 54 -6.58 23.30 -1.93
C LYS A 54 -7.10 24.62 -2.48
N ALA A 55 -8.42 24.82 -2.52
CA ALA A 55 -9.02 26.09 -2.96
C ALA A 55 -8.63 27.27 -2.05
N GLN A 56 -8.27 26.99 -0.79
CA GLN A 56 -7.78 27.96 0.19
C GLN A 56 -6.25 28.12 0.18
N ASN A 57 -5.53 27.45 -0.72
CA ASN A 57 -4.06 27.36 -0.75
C ASN A 57 -3.42 26.75 0.52
N GLU A 58 -4.17 25.95 1.25
CA GLU A 58 -3.67 25.21 2.43
C GLU A 58 -3.31 23.76 2.10
N SER A 59 -3.69 23.24 0.94
CA SER A 59 -3.22 21.94 0.43
C SER A 59 -2.64 22.06 -0.97
N PHE A 60 -1.46 21.49 -1.19
CA PHE A 60 -0.65 21.73 -2.40
C PHE A 60 -0.73 20.61 -3.43
N TYR A 61 -1.12 19.40 -3.02
CA TYR A 61 -1.30 18.25 -3.92
C TYR A 61 -2.46 17.38 -3.45
N THR A 62 -3.46 17.17 -4.33
CA THR A 62 -4.61 16.32 -4.03
C THR A 62 -4.66 15.13 -4.98
N ILE A 63 -4.73 13.94 -4.41
CA ILE A 63 -5.04 12.69 -5.11
C ILE A 63 -5.97 11.89 -4.22
N GLY A 64 -7.21 11.73 -4.69
CA GLY A 64 -8.30 11.17 -3.88
C GLY A 64 -8.41 9.66 -3.98
N SER A 65 -8.99 9.04 -2.97
CA SER A 65 -9.42 7.64 -2.97
C SER A 65 -10.88 7.48 -3.43
N ALA A 66 -11.57 8.57 -3.79
CA ALA A 66 -12.96 8.56 -4.21
C ALA A 66 -13.26 7.55 -5.33
N GLY A 67 -14.06 6.54 -4.99
CA GLY A 67 -14.43 5.41 -5.83
C GLY A 67 -13.73 4.10 -5.47
N HIS A 68 -12.66 4.12 -4.68
CA HIS A 68 -11.85 2.96 -4.27
C HIS A 68 -12.16 2.46 -2.84
N GLU A 69 -13.23 2.94 -2.21
CA GLU A 69 -13.41 2.81 -0.76
C GLU A 69 -13.67 1.37 -0.28
N ALA A 70 -14.04 0.46 -1.18
CA ALA A 70 -14.13 -0.97 -0.86
C ALA A 70 -12.79 -1.57 -0.38
N ASN A 71 -11.65 -0.90 -0.63
CA ASN A 71 -10.37 -1.33 -0.08
C ASN A 71 -10.28 -1.25 1.46
N ALA A 72 -11.25 -0.61 2.14
CA ALA A 72 -11.45 -0.67 3.60
C ALA A 72 -11.50 -2.11 4.13
N VAL A 73 -12.07 -3.04 3.36
CA VAL A 73 -12.16 -4.46 3.73
C VAL A 73 -10.79 -5.05 4.05
N PHE A 74 -9.78 -4.77 3.23
CA PHE A 74 -8.43 -5.29 3.45
C PHE A 74 -7.76 -4.63 4.66
N GLY A 75 -8.02 -3.34 4.89
CA GLY A 75 -7.54 -2.63 6.06
C GLY A 75 -8.04 -3.26 7.37
N ALA A 76 -9.31 -3.69 7.37
CA ALA A 76 -9.95 -4.34 8.51
C ALA A 76 -9.52 -5.81 8.75
N LEU A 77 -9.18 -6.55 7.68
CA LEU A 77 -8.93 -8.00 7.76
C LEU A 77 -7.46 -8.37 8.00
N LEU A 78 -6.51 -7.51 7.65
CA LEU A 78 -5.08 -7.78 7.81
C LEU A 78 -4.63 -7.54 9.26
N LYS A 79 -3.71 -8.38 9.76
CA LYS A 79 -3.09 -8.19 11.08
C LYS A 79 -2.28 -6.90 11.10
N LYS A 80 -2.03 -6.36 12.30
CA LYS A 80 -1.19 -5.17 12.48
C LYS A 80 0.24 -5.44 12.03
N GLU A 81 0.72 -6.66 12.19
CA GLU A 81 2.07 -7.14 11.87
C GLU A 81 2.23 -7.56 10.40
N ASP A 82 1.18 -7.49 9.58
CA ASP A 82 1.27 -7.69 8.13
C ASP A 82 1.73 -6.39 7.46
N PRO A 83 2.91 -6.35 6.82
CA PRO A 83 3.36 -5.14 6.13
C PRO A 83 2.51 -4.85 4.89
N CYS A 84 2.09 -3.59 4.76
CA CYS A 84 1.17 -3.14 3.71
C CYS A 84 1.80 -2.05 2.85
N LEU A 85 2.16 -2.38 1.61
CA LEU A 85 2.73 -1.43 0.64
C LEU A 85 1.62 -0.92 -0.28
N LEU A 86 1.13 0.29 -0.03
CA LEU A 86 -0.16 0.74 -0.56
C LEU A 86 -0.07 1.55 -1.85
N HIS A 87 -1.15 1.50 -2.62
CA HIS A 87 -1.49 2.44 -3.67
C HIS A 87 -1.81 3.82 -3.07
N TYR A 88 -1.68 4.88 -3.88
CA TYR A 88 -1.98 6.23 -3.42
C TYR A 88 -3.49 6.49 -3.21
N ARG A 89 -4.37 5.59 -3.64
CA ARG A 89 -5.84 5.64 -3.44
C ARG A 89 -6.33 4.75 -2.28
N SER A 90 -5.50 4.55 -1.25
CA SER A 90 -5.80 3.65 -0.13
C SER A 90 -6.32 4.36 1.13
N GLY A 91 -7.09 5.44 0.99
CA GLY A 91 -7.64 6.18 2.13
C GLY A 91 -8.53 5.34 3.04
N ALA A 92 -9.51 4.63 2.48
CA ALA A 92 -10.45 3.83 3.25
C ALA A 92 -9.77 2.60 3.90
N PHE A 93 -8.77 2.01 3.22
CA PHE A 93 -7.86 1.03 3.81
C PHE A 93 -7.20 1.58 5.08
N MET A 94 -6.62 2.79 5.02
CA MET A 94 -5.93 3.39 6.17
C MET A 94 -6.89 3.67 7.32
N MET A 95 -8.09 4.18 7.04
CA MET A 95 -9.11 4.41 8.05
C MET A 95 -9.49 3.10 8.75
N ALA A 96 -9.85 2.07 7.98
CA ALA A 96 -10.27 0.79 8.54
C ALA A 96 -9.16 0.11 9.33
N ARG A 97 -7.93 0.12 8.81
CA ARG A 97 -6.77 -0.44 9.50
C ARG A 97 -6.47 0.29 10.80
N ALA A 98 -6.56 1.61 10.81
CA ALA A 98 -6.37 2.41 12.01
C ALA A 98 -7.46 2.12 13.05
N CYS A 99 -8.71 1.98 12.62
CA CYS A 99 -9.84 1.66 13.49
C CYS A 99 -9.69 0.30 14.18
N VAL A 100 -9.39 -0.77 13.43
CA VAL A 100 -9.32 -2.13 14.02
C VAL A 100 -8.05 -2.38 14.85
N HIS A 101 -7.03 -1.52 14.72
CA HIS A 101 -5.76 -1.63 15.44
C HIS A 101 -5.52 -0.48 16.43
N ASP A 102 -6.62 0.15 16.89
CA ASP A 102 -6.66 1.17 17.94
C ASP A 102 -5.72 2.37 17.71
N TYR A 103 -5.69 2.89 16.47
CA TYR A 103 -4.92 4.08 16.11
C TYR A 103 -5.86 5.28 15.85
N PRO A 104 -6.13 6.13 16.85
CA PRO A 104 -7.19 7.14 16.76
C PRO A 104 -6.83 8.40 15.93
N HIS A 105 -5.56 8.55 15.54
CA HIS A 105 -5.04 9.80 14.96
C HIS A 105 -5.07 9.84 13.43
N MET A 106 -5.65 8.83 12.77
CA MET A 106 -5.47 8.69 11.33
C MET A 106 -6.07 9.84 10.51
N ILE A 107 -7.20 10.40 10.95
CA ILE A 107 -7.81 11.57 10.31
C ILE A 107 -6.89 12.79 10.45
N GLU A 108 -6.40 13.05 11.67
CA GLU A 108 -5.48 14.14 11.99
C GLU A 108 -4.19 14.04 11.17
N ASP A 109 -3.55 12.87 11.13
CA ASP A 109 -2.33 12.63 10.37
C ASP A 109 -2.55 12.89 8.88
N THR A 110 -3.69 12.47 8.34
CA THR A 110 -4.06 12.73 6.95
C THR A 110 -4.19 14.22 6.66
N LEU A 111 -4.85 14.97 7.57
CA LEU A 111 -5.01 16.42 7.45
C LEU A 111 -3.66 17.15 7.57
N LEU A 112 -2.77 16.71 8.46
CA LEU A 112 -1.41 17.23 8.57
C LEU A 112 -0.63 17.01 7.27
N SER A 113 -0.77 15.83 6.65
CA SER A 113 -0.17 15.52 5.35
C SER A 113 -0.71 16.42 4.24
N PHE A 114 -2.02 16.65 4.19
CA PHE A 114 -2.62 17.60 3.23
C PHE A 114 -2.07 19.01 3.36
N CYS A 115 -1.83 19.46 4.59
CA CYS A 115 -1.31 20.79 4.91
C CYS A 115 0.22 20.92 4.79
N ALA A 116 0.93 19.87 4.36
CA ALA A 116 2.40 19.83 4.35
C ALA A 116 3.02 20.21 5.71
N SER A 117 2.34 19.81 6.79
CA SER A 117 2.79 20.07 8.15
C SER A 117 4.07 19.33 8.46
N LYS A 118 5.04 19.98 9.11
CA LYS A 118 6.22 19.30 9.63
C LYS A 118 5.90 18.32 10.76
N LEU A 119 4.67 18.36 11.28
CA LEU A 119 4.15 17.43 12.28
C LEU A 119 3.52 16.16 11.68
N ASP A 120 3.39 16.06 10.35
CA ASP A 120 2.95 14.81 9.69
C ASP A 120 3.90 13.66 10.10
N PRO A 121 3.41 12.63 10.82
CA PRO A 121 4.26 11.55 11.35
C PRO A 121 4.84 10.66 10.25
N THR A 122 4.33 10.74 9.02
CA THR A 122 4.79 9.94 7.90
C THR A 122 5.91 10.60 7.13
N SER A 123 5.70 11.86 6.70
CA SER A 123 6.63 12.55 5.79
C SER A 123 7.38 13.72 6.43
N GLY A 124 6.93 14.19 7.60
CA GLY A 124 7.39 15.44 8.20
C GLY A 124 7.17 16.65 7.27
N GLY A 125 6.09 16.66 6.51
CA GLY A 125 5.71 17.74 5.59
C GLY A 125 6.42 17.73 4.24
N ARG A 126 7.18 16.67 3.92
CA ARG A 126 7.98 16.58 2.69
C ARG A 126 7.21 15.97 1.52
N HIS A 127 6.15 15.20 1.78
CA HIS A 127 5.45 14.48 0.73
C HIS A 127 4.03 14.09 1.17
N LYS A 128 3.06 14.11 0.25
CA LYS A 128 1.72 13.57 0.51
C LYS A 128 1.70 12.09 0.18
N VAL A 129 1.73 11.23 1.21
CA VAL A 129 1.74 9.76 1.08
C VAL A 129 0.97 9.09 2.20
N TRP A 130 0.46 7.89 1.91
CA TRP A 130 -0.02 7.00 2.96
C TRP A 130 1.17 6.30 3.61
N GLY A 131 1.21 6.33 4.94
CA GLY A 131 2.20 5.61 5.73
C GLY A 131 1.86 5.63 7.21
N SER A 132 2.44 4.70 7.95
CA SER A 132 2.38 4.61 9.40
C SER A 132 3.33 3.52 9.86
N LYS A 133 4.33 3.87 10.68
CA LYS A 133 5.20 2.87 11.30
C LYS A 133 4.39 1.94 12.22
N THR A 134 3.49 2.51 13.02
CA THR A 134 2.66 1.79 14.00
C THR A 134 1.72 0.78 13.35
N LEU A 135 1.22 1.08 12.15
CA LEU A 135 0.32 0.20 11.39
C LEU A 135 1.05 -0.64 10.33
N TRP A 136 2.39 -0.66 10.32
CA TRP A 136 3.18 -1.39 9.32
C TRP A 136 2.85 -1.03 7.87
N VAL A 137 2.69 0.27 7.61
CA VAL A 137 2.47 0.83 6.28
C VAL A 137 3.70 1.66 5.89
N PRO A 138 4.69 1.09 5.18
CA PRO A 138 5.82 1.87 4.71
C PRO A 138 5.36 2.93 3.69
N PRO A 139 5.81 4.19 3.81
CA PRO A 139 5.45 5.23 2.85
C PRO A 139 5.97 4.87 1.46
N GLN A 140 5.11 5.03 0.45
CA GLN A 140 5.46 4.74 -0.96
C GLN A 140 5.70 6.02 -1.73
N THR A 141 6.71 6.01 -2.59
CA THR A 141 6.98 7.14 -3.49
C THR A 141 5.94 7.19 -4.61
N SER A 142 5.82 8.34 -5.28
CA SER A 142 4.90 8.51 -6.43
C SER A 142 5.31 7.70 -7.68
N THR A 143 6.43 6.95 -7.62
CA THR A 143 6.89 6.10 -8.72
C THR A 143 6.02 4.85 -8.81
N ILE A 144 5.07 4.88 -9.74
CA ILE A 144 4.08 3.82 -9.94
C ILE A 144 4.75 2.45 -10.10
N ALA A 145 4.15 1.45 -9.45
CA ALA A 145 4.57 0.05 -9.44
C ALA A 145 5.98 -0.25 -8.90
N SER A 146 6.74 0.75 -8.45
CA SER A 146 8.11 0.55 -7.95
C SER A 146 8.17 -0.21 -6.63
N HIS A 147 7.07 -0.26 -5.89
CA HIS A 147 6.96 -0.93 -4.60
C HIS A 147 6.64 -2.42 -4.71
N LEU A 148 6.14 -2.90 -5.86
CA LEU A 148 5.81 -4.33 -6.01
C LEU A 148 7.04 -5.25 -5.86
N PRO A 149 8.20 -4.98 -6.48
CA PRO A 149 9.41 -5.77 -6.22
C PRO A 149 9.88 -5.69 -4.76
N LYS A 150 9.70 -4.54 -4.11
CA LYS A 150 10.03 -4.35 -2.68
C LYS A 150 9.13 -5.23 -1.80
N ALA A 151 7.83 -5.32 -2.14
CA ALA A 151 6.89 -6.20 -1.46
C ALA A 151 7.31 -7.68 -1.59
N VAL A 152 7.71 -8.12 -2.79
CA VAL A 152 8.25 -9.47 -3.01
C VAL A 152 9.50 -9.69 -2.16
N GLY A 153 10.46 -8.77 -2.19
CA GLY A 153 11.67 -8.83 -1.37
C GLY A 153 11.37 -8.89 0.13
N MET A 154 10.40 -8.12 0.61
CA MET A 154 9.95 -8.13 2.00
C MET A 154 9.32 -9.47 2.38
N SER A 155 8.54 -10.09 1.48
CA SER A 155 7.96 -11.43 1.69
C SER A 155 9.05 -12.49 1.92
N PHE A 156 10.15 -12.42 1.15
CA PHE A 156 11.34 -13.24 1.39
C PHE A 156 12.06 -12.88 2.69
N GLY A 157 12.22 -11.56 2.94
CA GLY A 157 12.94 -11.01 4.08
C GLY A 157 12.36 -11.43 5.42
N ILE A 158 11.04 -11.33 5.61
CA ILE A 158 10.35 -11.73 6.86
C ILE A 158 10.67 -13.18 7.19
N ARG A 159 10.47 -14.10 6.24
CA ARG A 159 10.75 -15.52 6.47
C ARG A 159 12.22 -15.76 6.81
N ARG A 160 13.13 -15.12 6.07
CA ARG A 160 14.57 -15.28 6.27
C ARG A 160 14.97 -14.77 7.65
N ALA A 161 14.50 -13.60 8.05
CA ALA A 161 14.74 -13.00 9.36
C ALA A 161 14.30 -13.94 10.48
N HIS A 162 13.08 -14.50 10.43
CA HIS A 162 12.62 -15.49 11.42
C HIS A 162 13.45 -16.77 11.42
N HIS A 163 13.88 -17.28 10.27
CA HIS A 163 14.76 -18.46 10.20
C HIS A 163 16.14 -18.19 10.83
N MET A 164 16.62 -16.95 10.72
CA MET A 164 17.90 -16.51 11.27
C MET A 164 17.81 -16.00 12.70
N GLN A 165 16.60 -15.91 13.26
CA GLN A 165 16.34 -15.32 14.57
C GLN A 165 16.80 -13.86 14.65
N VAL A 166 16.72 -13.13 13.53
CA VAL A 166 16.91 -11.68 13.50
C VAL A 166 15.67 -11.04 14.15
N PRO A 167 15.82 -10.08 15.08
CA PRO A 167 14.68 -9.38 15.66
C PRO A 167 13.84 -8.67 14.58
N THR A 168 12.52 -8.87 14.61
CA THR A 168 11.56 -8.25 13.69
C THR A 168 10.27 -7.89 14.42
N ASP A 169 9.62 -6.80 14.01
CA ASP A 169 8.27 -6.44 14.50
C ASP A 169 7.15 -7.10 13.68
N THR A 170 7.45 -8.23 13.01
CA THR A 170 6.50 -9.04 12.23
C THR A 170 6.35 -10.43 12.82
N ASP A 171 5.23 -11.09 12.52
CA ASP A 171 4.99 -12.49 12.89
C ASP A 171 5.54 -13.47 11.85
N LYS A 172 5.83 -14.69 12.28
CA LYS A 172 6.27 -15.79 11.40
C LYS A 172 5.26 -16.10 10.29
N ASP A 173 3.98 -15.90 10.57
CA ASP A 173 2.88 -16.11 9.64
C ASP A 173 2.42 -14.80 8.96
N SER A 174 3.10 -13.66 9.18
CA SER A 174 2.80 -12.42 8.46
C SER A 174 2.83 -12.64 6.95
N ILE A 175 1.89 -12.00 6.26
CA ILE A 175 1.87 -11.89 4.81
C ILE A 175 2.25 -10.46 4.42
N VAL A 176 2.80 -10.29 3.22
CA VAL A 176 3.04 -8.94 2.68
C VAL A 176 1.88 -8.58 1.77
N PHE A 177 1.17 -7.52 2.11
CA PHE A 177 0.10 -6.97 1.30
C PHE A 177 0.63 -5.84 0.42
N VAL A 178 0.21 -5.82 -0.85
CA VAL A 178 0.56 -4.76 -1.78
C VAL A 178 -0.62 -4.40 -2.66
N SER A 179 -1.00 -3.12 -2.69
CA SER A 179 -2.06 -2.61 -3.58
C SER A 179 -1.51 -1.71 -4.69
N PHE A 180 -2.20 -1.72 -5.84
CA PHE A 180 -1.87 -0.94 -7.04
C PHE A 180 -3.09 -0.84 -7.97
N GLY A 181 -3.07 0.12 -8.91
CA GLY A 181 -4.12 0.25 -9.93
C GLY A 181 -3.87 -0.62 -11.17
N ASP A 182 -4.92 -0.93 -11.93
CA ASP A 182 -4.92 -1.77 -13.14
C ASP A 182 -3.84 -1.44 -14.16
N ALA A 183 -3.68 -0.17 -14.51
CA ALA A 183 -2.66 0.26 -15.47
C ALA A 183 -1.23 -0.12 -15.04
N SER A 184 -0.99 -0.25 -13.73
CA SER A 184 0.30 -0.65 -13.14
C SER A 184 0.70 -2.07 -13.56
N CYS A 185 -0.27 -2.93 -13.93
CA CYS A 185 0.01 -4.29 -14.39
C CYS A 185 0.98 -4.32 -15.56
N ASN A 186 1.05 -3.26 -16.38
CA ASN A 186 1.91 -3.21 -17.56
C ASN A 186 3.32 -2.67 -17.28
N HIS A 187 3.61 -2.23 -16.06
CA HIS A 187 4.94 -1.75 -15.69
C HIS A 187 5.93 -2.93 -15.57
N ALA A 188 7.15 -2.73 -16.09
CA ALA A 188 8.22 -3.74 -15.99
C ALA A 188 8.47 -4.17 -14.54
N THR A 189 8.41 -3.26 -13.57
CA THR A 189 8.58 -3.59 -12.14
C THR A 189 7.45 -4.46 -11.60
N ALA A 190 6.20 -4.24 -12.02
CA ALA A 190 5.08 -5.11 -11.67
C ALA A 190 5.24 -6.51 -12.28
N GLN A 191 5.59 -6.57 -13.56
CA GLN A 191 5.85 -7.83 -14.27
C GLN A 191 6.98 -8.63 -13.62
N THR A 192 8.07 -7.97 -13.22
CA THR A 192 9.14 -8.60 -12.44
C THR A 192 8.64 -9.14 -11.11
N ALA A 193 7.81 -8.40 -10.38
CA ALA A 193 7.25 -8.86 -9.11
C ALA A 193 6.34 -10.08 -9.27
N PHE A 194 5.43 -10.06 -10.24
CA PHE A 194 4.55 -11.20 -10.55
C PHE A 194 5.36 -12.42 -10.97
N ASN A 195 6.34 -12.23 -11.85
CA ASN A 195 7.22 -13.31 -12.30
C ASN A 195 8.02 -13.90 -11.13
N ALA A 196 8.66 -13.07 -10.31
CA ALA A 196 9.46 -13.52 -9.17
C ALA A 196 8.60 -14.28 -8.14
N ALA A 197 7.39 -13.80 -7.84
CA ALA A 197 6.48 -14.48 -6.94
C ALA A 197 6.03 -15.84 -7.49
N SER A 198 5.64 -15.89 -8.77
CA SER A 198 5.23 -17.12 -9.47
C SER A 198 6.37 -18.14 -9.53
N TRP A 199 7.57 -17.72 -9.94
CA TRP A 199 8.75 -18.57 -10.06
C TRP A 199 9.19 -19.15 -8.71
N SER A 200 9.06 -18.37 -7.63
CA SER A 200 9.41 -18.82 -6.28
C SER A 200 8.40 -19.84 -5.75
N ALA A 201 7.10 -19.58 -5.97
CA ALA A 201 6.04 -20.54 -5.65
C ALA A 201 6.17 -21.85 -6.44
N TYR A 202 6.58 -21.78 -7.73
CA TYR A 202 6.87 -22.95 -8.55
C TYR A 202 7.96 -23.84 -7.92
N GLN A 203 9.02 -23.22 -7.43
CA GLN A 203 10.13 -23.86 -6.70
C GLN A 203 9.77 -24.31 -5.27
N LYS A 204 8.50 -24.16 -4.87
CA LYS A 204 8.01 -24.49 -3.52
C LYS A 204 8.68 -23.67 -2.41
N LEU A 205 9.14 -22.46 -2.75
CA LEU A 205 9.53 -21.47 -1.76
C LEU A 205 8.28 -20.75 -1.26
N PRO A 206 7.99 -20.76 0.05
CA PRO A 206 7.01 -19.86 0.65
C PRO A 206 7.19 -18.41 0.20
N THR A 207 6.16 -17.87 -0.45
CA THR A 207 6.06 -16.48 -0.93
C THR A 207 4.66 -15.95 -0.60
N PRO A 208 4.40 -15.67 0.70
CA PRO A 208 3.13 -15.16 1.20
C PRO A 208 2.94 -13.69 0.85
N ILE A 209 2.63 -13.41 -0.41
CA ILE A 209 2.37 -12.06 -0.91
C ILE A 209 0.96 -11.95 -1.47
N PHE A 210 0.26 -10.90 -1.07
CA PHE A 210 -1.10 -10.58 -1.50
C PHE A 210 -1.07 -9.35 -2.39
N PHE A 211 -1.34 -9.53 -3.69
CA PHE A 211 -1.47 -8.47 -4.66
C PHE A 211 -2.94 -8.05 -4.76
N LEU A 212 -3.28 -6.82 -4.35
CA LEU A 212 -4.58 -6.21 -4.63
C LEU A 212 -4.46 -5.29 -5.84
N CYS A 213 -5.16 -5.65 -6.93
CA CYS A 213 -5.33 -4.79 -8.09
C CYS A 213 -6.68 -4.07 -7.99
N GLU A 214 -6.64 -2.77 -7.81
CA GLU A 214 -7.80 -1.88 -7.79
C GLU A 214 -8.05 -1.37 -9.22
N ASP A 215 -8.92 -2.06 -9.96
CA ASP A 215 -9.18 -1.80 -11.38
C ASP A 215 -10.33 -0.81 -11.57
N ASN A 216 -9.98 0.46 -11.84
CA ASN A 216 -10.95 1.49 -12.21
C ASN A 216 -11.04 1.71 -13.74
N GLY A 217 -10.37 0.86 -14.51
CA GLY A 217 -10.31 0.89 -15.96
C GLY A 217 -9.42 1.99 -16.56
N LEU A 218 -8.67 2.75 -15.75
CA LEU A 218 -7.95 3.96 -16.21
C LEU A 218 -6.55 4.15 -15.61
N GLY A 219 -5.55 4.20 -16.49
CA GLY A 219 -4.24 4.80 -16.24
C GLY A 219 -4.19 6.27 -16.64
N ILE A 220 -4.51 7.17 -15.72
CA ILE A 220 -4.72 8.61 -16.00
C ILE A 220 -5.83 8.79 -17.03
N SER A 221 -5.47 8.85 -18.32
CA SER A 221 -6.35 8.99 -19.48
C SER A 221 -6.43 7.74 -20.37
N VAL A 222 -5.54 6.77 -20.14
CA VAL A 222 -5.45 5.54 -20.95
C VAL A 222 -6.37 4.48 -20.38
N ARG A 223 -7.25 3.92 -21.21
CA ARG A 223 -8.16 2.85 -20.80
C ARG A 223 -7.43 1.52 -20.70
N THR A 224 -7.64 0.81 -19.61
CA THR A 224 -7.29 -0.61 -19.53
C THR A 224 -8.29 -1.41 -20.36
N PRO A 225 -7.85 -2.28 -21.28
CA PRO A 225 -8.77 -3.09 -22.07
C PRO A 225 -9.61 -4.00 -21.16
N LYS A 226 -10.91 -4.08 -21.44
CA LYS A 226 -11.84 -4.94 -20.67
C LYS A 226 -11.32 -6.39 -20.64
N GLY A 227 -11.27 -6.99 -19.46
CA GLY A 227 -10.80 -8.37 -19.26
C GLY A 227 -9.27 -8.56 -19.31
N TRP A 228 -8.48 -7.50 -19.54
CA TRP A 228 -7.01 -7.61 -19.64
C TRP A 228 -6.37 -8.16 -18.38
N VAL A 229 -6.70 -7.59 -17.21
CA VAL A 229 -6.13 -7.98 -15.91
C VAL A 229 -6.43 -9.45 -15.61
N GLU A 230 -7.69 -9.86 -15.77
CA GLU A 230 -8.13 -11.24 -15.58
C GLU A 230 -7.40 -12.21 -16.52
N HIS A 231 -7.39 -11.91 -17.83
CA HIS A 231 -6.75 -12.75 -18.84
C HIS A 231 -5.27 -12.99 -18.52
N MET A 232 -4.54 -11.92 -18.23
CA MET A 232 -3.10 -11.98 -17.95
C MET A 232 -2.79 -12.73 -16.65
N MET A 233 -3.58 -12.51 -15.60
CA MET A 233 -3.31 -13.11 -14.29
C MET A 233 -3.78 -14.56 -14.17
N LYS A 234 -4.93 -14.93 -14.76
CA LYS A 234 -5.36 -16.34 -14.78
C LYS A 234 -4.40 -17.25 -15.55
N ALA A 235 -3.67 -16.70 -16.52
CA ALA A 235 -2.62 -17.42 -17.23
C ALA A 235 -1.36 -17.70 -16.38
N ARG A 236 -1.19 -17.06 -15.21
CA ARG A 236 -0.03 -17.23 -14.32
C ARG A 236 -0.33 -18.24 -13.21
N GLY A 237 -0.13 -19.53 -13.52
CA GLY A 237 -0.64 -20.64 -12.71
C GLY A 237 -0.26 -20.69 -11.22
N GLU A 238 0.91 -20.21 -10.81
CA GLU A 238 1.32 -20.28 -9.39
C GLU A 238 0.75 -19.13 -8.53
N ILE A 239 0.10 -18.15 -9.14
CA ILE A 239 -0.58 -17.06 -8.43
C ILE A 239 -2.08 -17.35 -8.40
N LYS A 240 -2.64 -17.55 -7.20
CA LYS A 240 -4.06 -17.82 -7.06
C LYS A 240 -4.88 -16.56 -7.31
N TYR A 241 -5.80 -16.62 -8.26
CA TYR A 241 -6.66 -15.50 -8.65
C TYR A 241 -7.98 -15.50 -7.88
N PHE A 242 -8.35 -14.34 -7.35
CA PHE A 242 -9.65 -14.01 -6.76
C PHE A 242 -10.17 -12.72 -7.40
N SER A 243 -11.48 -12.50 -7.38
CA SER A 243 -12.08 -11.26 -7.89
C SER A 243 -13.36 -10.89 -7.14
N ALA A 244 -13.62 -9.60 -7.01
CA ALA A 244 -14.87 -9.07 -6.50
C ALA A 244 -15.18 -7.70 -7.12
N ASP A 245 -16.44 -7.27 -7.02
CA ASP A 245 -16.90 -5.94 -7.40
C ASP A 245 -17.01 -5.06 -6.15
N SER A 246 -16.40 -3.87 -6.18
CA SER A 246 -16.47 -2.89 -5.09
C SER A 246 -17.89 -2.45 -4.73
N ALA A 247 -18.87 -2.61 -5.62
CA ALA A 247 -20.28 -2.34 -5.35
C ALA A 247 -20.95 -3.44 -4.49
N GLU A 248 -20.35 -4.62 -4.37
CA GLU A 248 -20.90 -5.76 -3.63
C GLU A 248 -20.08 -6.03 -2.35
N LEU A 249 -20.11 -5.09 -1.40
CA LEU A 249 -19.21 -5.09 -0.23
C LEU A 249 -19.25 -6.40 0.58
N ASP A 250 -20.43 -7.01 0.77
CA ASP A 250 -20.56 -8.31 1.46
C ASP A 250 -19.75 -9.42 0.76
N GLN A 251 -19.78 -9.43 -0.59
CA GLN A 251 -18.97 -10.38 -1.38
C GLN A 251 -17.48 -10.04 -1.34
N VAL A 252 -17.11 -8.75 -1.33
CA VAL A 252 -15.72 -8.32 -1.15
C VAL A 252 -15.17 -8.86 0.17
N VAL A 253 -15.93 -8.78 1.27
CA VAL A 253 -15.52 -9.31 2.58
C VAL A 253 -15.34 -10.83 2.54
N VAL A 254 -16.31 -11.57 1.99
CA VAL A 254 -16.25 -13.04 1.90
C VAL A 254 -15.03 -13.48 1.09
N GLN A 255 -14.85 -12.92 -0.11
CA GLN A 255 -13.73 -13.26 -0.99
C GLN A 255 -12.39 -12.84 -0.39
N ALA A 256 -12.32 -11.66 0.24
CA ALA A 256 -11.07 -11.18 0.85
C ALA A 256 -10.64 -12.07 2.02
N LYS A 257 -11.58 -12.53 2.87
CA LYS A 257 -11.29 -13.48 3.96
C LYS A 257 -10.70 -14.78 3.41
N GLU A 258 -11.33 -15.37 2.38
CA GLU A 258 -10.84 -16.59 1.75
C GLU A 258 -9.44 -16.40 1.14
N ALA A 259 -9.24 -15.29 0.42
CA ALA A 259 -8.00 -14.98 -0.26
C ALA A 259 -6.83 -14.74 0.72
N ILE A 260 -7.08 -13.99 1.80
CA ILE A 260 -6.09 -13.72 2.86
C ILE A 260 -5.71 -15.03 3.58
N GLU A 261 -6.71 -15.84 3.93
CA GLU A 261 -6.47 -17.14 4.58
C GLU A 261 -5.69 -18.08 3.67
N TYR A 262 -6.01 -18.14 2.38
CA TYR A 262 -5.24 -18.92 1.41
C TYR A 262 -3.77 -18.46 1.36
N CYS A 263 -3.54 -17.15 1.25
CA CYS A 263 -2.19 -16.57 1.20
C CYS A 263 -1.39 -16.94 2.46
N ARG A 264 -2.01 -16.81 3.64
CA ARG A 264 -1.40 -17.07 4.94
C ARG A 264 -1.15 -18.55 5.16
N ALA A 265 -2.16 -19.41 5.01
CA ALA A 265 -2.06 -20.84 5.30
C ALA A 265 -1.22 -21.59 4.28
N LYS A 266 -1.36 -21.29 2.98
CA LYS A 266 -0.60 -21.96 1.92
C LYS A 266 0.78 -21.33 1.70
N ARG A 267 1.03 -20.15 2.26
CA ARG A 267 2.25 -19.34 2.04
C ARG A 267 2.55 -19.16 0.55
N LYS A 268 1.49 -18.93 -0.24
CA LYS A 268 1.53 -18.82 -1.70
C LYS A 268 1.01 -17.45 -2.16
N PRO A 269 1.46 -16.96 -3.32
CA PRO A 269 1.04 -15.67 -3.82
C PRO A 269 -0.44 -15.68 -4.22
N VAL A 270 -1.10 -14.55 -3.94
CA VAL A 270 -2.50 -14.29 -4.28
C VAL A 270 -2.58 -13.02 -5.13
N PHE A 271 -3.44 -13.04 -6.14
CA PHE A 271 -3.87 -11.85 -6.87
C PHE A 271 -5.37 -11.67 -6.69
N PHE A 272 -5.75 -10.57 -6.06
CA PHE A 272 -7.14 -10.18 -5.86
C PHE A 272 -7.46 -9.02 -6.81
N HIS A 273 -8.34 -9.27 -7.76
CA HIS A 273 -8.82 -8.28 -8.71
C HIS A 273 -10.10 -7.62 -8.19
N LEU A 274 -9.99 -6.38 -7.71
CA LEU A 274 -11.13 -5.60 -7.24
C LEU A 274 -11.55 -4.61 -8.33
N SER A 275 -12.66 -4.88 -8.99
CA SER A 275 -13.26 -3.92 -9.93
C SER A 275 -13.83 -2.75 -9.14
N THR A 276 -13.51 -1.53 -9.58
CA THR A 276 -13.83 -0.30 -8.87
C THR A 276 -14.01 0.87 -9.83
N ILE A 277 -14.18 2.08 -9.30
CA ILE A 277 -14.39 3.27 -10.10
C ILE A 277 -13.50 4.43 -9.66
N ARG A 278 -13.45 5.48 -10.48
CA ARG A 278 -12.77 6.73 -10.18
C ARG A 278 -13.75 7.89 -10.36
N LEU A 279 -14.26 8.43 -9.25
CA LEU A 279 -15.30 9.47 -9.26
C LEU A 279 -14.77 10.87 -9.56
N PHE A 280 -13.47 11.04 -9.36
CA PHE A 280 -12.76 12.29 -9.57
C PHE A 280 -11.65 12.15 -10.61
N GLY A 281 -11.22 13.27 -11.18
CA GLY A 281 -10.01 13.33 -11.99
C GLY A 281 -8.80 12.70 -11.29
N HIS A 282 -7.81 12.30 -12.08
CA HIS A 282 -6.66 11.53 -11.62
C HIS A 282 -5.97 12.18 -10.41
N ALA A 283 -5.70 13.48 -10.48
CA ALA A 283 -5.10 14.30 -9.43
C ALA A 283 -5.64 15.74 -9.52
N GLY A 284 -5.28 16.59 -8.55
CA GLY A 284 -5.93 17.87 -8.33
C GLY A 284 -5.92 18.89 -9.47
N SER A 285 -5.03 18.76 -10.47
CA SER A 285 -4.97 19.63 -11.65
C SER A 285 -5.47 18.94 -12.92
N ASP A 286 -5.97 17.71 -12.81
CA ASP A 286 -6.43 16.92 -13.94
C ASP A 286 -7.74 17.46 -14.51
N VAL A 287 -7.81 17.51 -15.84
CA VAL A 287 -8.98 17.95 -16.60
C VAL A 287 -9.58 16.72 -17.28
N GLU A 288 -10.43 16.00 -16.54
CA GLU A 288 -10.95 14.70 -16.96
C GLU A 288 -11.76 14.75 -18.28
N THR A 289 -12.43 15.88 -18.54
CA THR A 289 -13.15 16.14 -19.80
C THR A 289 -12.26 16.21 -21.02
N GLY A 290 -10.93 16.27 -20.85
CA GLY A 290 -9.96 16.20 -21.94
C GLY A 290 -9.86 14.79 -22.55
N TYR A 291 -10.35 13.75 -21.88
CA TYR A 291 -10.22 12.36 -22.34
C TYR A 291 -11.43 11.46 -22.01
N ARG A 292 -12.45 11.99 -21.34
CA ARG A 292 -13.74 11.32 -21.08
C ARG A 292 -14.88 12.25 -21.38
N THR A 293 -16.00 11.72 -21.87
CA THR A 293 -17.21 12.53 -22.05
C THR A 293 -17.88 12.81 -20.71
N LEU A 294 -18.67 13.89 -20.64
CA LEU A 294 -19.47 14.17 -19.43
C LEU A 294 -20.44 13.03 -19.11
N GLU A 295 -21.06 12.44 -20.13
CA GLU A 295 -21.94 11.28 -19.98
C GLU A 295 -21.20 10.09 -19.34
N GLU A 296 -19.98 9.79 -19.78
CA GLU A 296 -19.17 8.74 -19.16
C GLU A 296 -18.85 9.06 -17.69
N ILE A 297 -18.52 10.32 -17.38
CA ILE A 297 -18.20 10.76 -16.01
C ILE A 297 -19.43 10.63 -15.10
N GLU A 298 -20.58 11.11 -15.55
CA GLU A 298 -21.84 11.09 -14.80
C GLU A 298 -22.36 9.66 -14.62
N SER A 299 -22.24 8.81 -15.65
CA SER A 299 -22.66 7.40 -15.56
C SER A 299 -21.92 6.62 -14.45
N MET A 300 -20.67 6.99 -14.15
CA MET A 300 -19.88 6.34 -13.10
C MET A 300 -20.40 6.62 -11.69
N GLU A 301 -21.12 7.71 -11.48
CA GLU A 301 -21.69 8.04 -10.16
C GLU A 301 -22.73 7.00 -9.70
N GLY A 302 -23.38 6.32 -10.64
CA GLY A 302 -24.31 5.22 -10.35
C GLY A 302 -23.63 4.00 -9.72
N PHE A 303 -22.31 3.89 -9.84
CA PHE A 303 -21.49 2.79 -9.34
C PHE A 303 -20.67 3.16 -8.10
N ASP A 304 -21.03 4.25 -7.41
CA ASP A 304 -20.34 4.69 -6.20
C ASP A 304 -20.40 3.60 -5.10
N PRO A 305 -19.25 3.06 -4.63
CA PRO A 305 -19.23 2.00 -3.62
C PRO A 305 -19.80 2.44 -2.27
N ILE A 306 -19.78 3.74 -1.96
CA ILE A 306 -20.41 4.28 -0.74
C ILE A 306 -21.93 4.23 -0.87
N ILE A 307 -22.46 4.59 -2.04
CA ILE A 307 -23.91 4.45 -2.31
C ILE A 307 -24.31 2.98 -2.24
N ALA A 308 -23.52 2.09 -2.85
CA ALA A 308 -23.80 0.66 -2.84
C ALA A 308 -23.79 0.08 -1.42
N THR A 309 -22.84 0.49 -0.58
CA THR A 309 -22.77 0.08 0.83
C THR A 309 -23.92 0.65 1.67
N ALA A 310 -24.30 1.91 1.46
CA ALA A 310 -25.46 2.50 2.13
C ALA A 310 -26.76 1.74 1.81
N LYS A 311 -26.96 1.38 0.54
CA LYS A 311 -28.09 0.54 0.10
C LYS A 311 -28.06 -0.83 0.76
N LEU A 312 -26.90 -1.50 0.77
CA LEU A 312 -26.71 -2.78 1.43
C LEU A 312 -27.12 -2.74 2.91
N LEU A 313 -26.70 -1.71 3.64
CA LEU A 313 -27.03 -1.55 5.07
C LEU A 313 -28.53 -1.35 5.29
N MET A 314 -29.19 -0.55 4.44
CA MET A 314 -30.64 -0.35 4.50
C MET A 314 -31.41 -1.62 4.13
N ASP A 315 -30.99 -2.31 3.07
CA ASP A 315 -31.62 -3.54 2.60
C ASP A 315 -31.53 -4.68 3.63
N ALA A 316 -30.43 -4.72 4.38
CA ALA A 316 -30.22 -5.66 5.46
C ALA A 316 -30.88 -5.25 6.79
N GLY A 317 -31.52 -4.08 6.86
CA GLY A 317 -32.11 -3.54 8.08
C GLY A 317 -31.10 -3.19 9.17
N ILE A 318 -29.84 -2.94 8.77
CA ILE A 318 -28.70 -2.68 9.68
C ILE A 318 -28.64 -1.20 10.08
N MET A 319 -28.93 -0.30 9.13
CA MET A 319 -29.06 1.13 9.36
C MET A 319 -30.23 1.69 8.55
N ASP A 320 -30.96 2.65 9.11
CA ASP A 320 -31.95 3.43 8.38
C ASP A 320 -31.36 4.69 7.71
N LYS A 321 -32.19 5.39 6.93
CA LYS A 321 -31.80 6.63 6.22
C LYS A 321 -31.33 7.74 7.16
N ASN A 322 -32.00 7.88 8.30
CA ASN A 322 -31.69 8.92 9.27
C ASN A 322 -30.35 8.62 9.96
N GLU A 323 -30.10 7.37 10.34
CA GLU A 323 -28.83 6.95 10.92
C GLU A 323 -27.66 7.19 9.96
N ILE A 324 -27.82 6.83 8.68
CA ILE A 324 -26.80 7.08 7.64
C ILE A 324 -26.53 8.57 7.49
N ARG A 325 -27.59 9.40 7.36
CA ARG A 325 -27.45 10.85 7.19
C ARG A 325 -26.79 11.50 8.40
N LEU A 326 -27.24 11.19 9.61
CA LEU A 326 -26.71 11.77 10.85
C LEU A 326 -25.23 11.40 11.04
N MET A 327 -24.85 10.15 10.74
CA MET A 327 -23.45 9.73 10.78
C MET A 327 -22.62 10.53 9.77
N TYR A 328 -23.07 10.65 8.53
CA TYR A 328 -22.37 11.40 7.49
C TYR A 328 -22.17 12.87 7.87
N GLU A 329 -23.23 13.55 8.35
CA GLU A 329 -23.17 14.96 8.77
C GLU A 329 -22.25 15.17 9.98
N SER A 330 -22.31 14.25 10.96
CA SER A 330 -21.43 14.25 12.13
C SER A 330 -19.96 14.13 11.74
N GLU A 331 -19.62 13.16 10.89
CA GLU A 331 -18.24 12.95 10.44
C GLU A 331 -17.72 14.11 9.60
N LYS A 332 -18.57 14.69 8.74
CA LYS A 332 -18.22 15.87 7.94
C LYS A 332 -17.83 17.03 8.85
N LYS A 333 -18.67 17.34 9.84
CA LYS A 333 -18.39 18.40 10.81
C LYS A 333 -17.11 18.14 11.61
N SER A 334 -16.90 16.91 12.06
CA SER A 334 -15.68 16.49 12.77
C SER A 334 -14.41 16.74 11.94
N ILE A 335 -14.41 16.32 10.68
CA ILE A 335 -13.26 16.51 9.76
C ILE A 335 -13.02 18.00 9.48
N GLU A 336 -14.08 18.79 9.26
CA GLU A 336 -13.97 20.24 9.08
C GLU A 336 -13.39 20.96 10.31
N GLU A 337 -13.73 20.52 11.52
CA GLU A 337 -13.18 21.07 12.76
C GLU A 337 -11.70 20.69 12.96
N LYS A 338 -11.35 19.44 12.64
CA LYS A 338 -9.95 18.98 12.69
C LYS A 338 -9.08 19.66 11.63
N SER A 339 -9.61 19.93 10.43
CA SER A 339 -8.85 20.58 9.36
C SER A 339 -8.41 21.99 9.73
N LYS A 340 -9.27 22.75 10.41
CA LYS A 340 -8.95 24.10 10.93
C LYS A 340 -7.74 24.09 11.86
N LYS A 341 -7.57 23.03 12.65
CA LYS A 341 -6.39 22.86 13.52
C LYS A 341 -5.14 22.52 12.70
N ALA A 342 -5.25 21.62 11.72
CA ALA A 342 -4.13 21.19 10.89
C ALA A 342 -3.53 22.35 10.08
N VAL A 343 -4.36 23.27 9.56
CA VAL A 343 -3.93 24.47 8.83
C VAL A 343 -2.96 25.35 9.63
N LEU A 344 -3.16 25.44 10.95
CA LEU A 344 -2.37 26.28 11.84
C LEU A 344 -1.00 25.67 12.22
N THR A 345 -0.71 24.46 11.77
CA THR A 345 0.53 23.77 12.12
C THR A 345 1.72 24.24 11.29
N PRO A 346 2.95 24.18 11.83
CA PRO A 346 4.12 24.69 11.14
C PRO A 346 4.48 23.86 9.91
N LYS A 347 4.97 24.54 8.86
CA LYS A 347 5.49 23.96 7.61
C LYS A 347 7.02 24.10 7.57
N LEU A 348 7.72 23.29 6.78
CA LEU A 348 9.17 23.46 6.56
C LEU A 348 9.44 24.80 5.85
N GLN A 349 10.45 25.54 6.29
CA GLN A 349 10.77 26.89 5.82
C GLN A 349 12.13 26.99 5.13
N THR A 350 13.06 26.06 5.37
CA THR A 350 14.44 26.15 4.83
C THR A 350 14.91 24.85 4.17
N ALA A 351 15.87 24.97 3.25
CA ALA A 351 16.52 23.80 2.65
C ALA A 351 17.22 22.91 3.70
N GLN A 352 17.76 23.50 4.77
CA GLN A 352 18.38 22.74 5.86
C GLN A 352 17.37 21.83 6.56
N GLU A 353 16.17 22.33 6.86
CA GLU A 353 15.09 21.52 7.45
C GLU A 353 14.62 20.40 6.51
N VAL A 354 14.62 20.64 5.20
CA VAL A 354 14.32 19.60 4.20
C VAL A 354 15.39 18.50 4.24
N MET A 355 16.66 18.88 4.28
CA MET A 355 17.82 17.99 4.14
C MET A 355 18.23 17.26 5.43
N GLU A 356 17.75 17.66 6.60
CA GLU A 356 18.14 17.10 7.91
C GLU A 356 18.13 15.56 7.93
N TYR A 357 17.08 14.93 7.36
CA TYR A 357 16.90 13.48 7.32
C TYR A 357 17.67 12.77 6.18
N LEU A 358 18.28 13.52 5.27
CA LEU A 358 19.15 13.00 4.21
C LEU A 358 20.63 13.01 4.61
N THR A 359 20.96 13.59 5.77
CA THR A 359 22.34 13.59 6.25
C THR A 359 22.71 12.19 6.74
N LEU A 360 23.33 11.41 5.84
CA LEU A 360 24.03 10.19 6.26
C LEU A 360 25.05 10.58 7.35
N PRO A 361 25.22 9.76 8.41
CA PRO A 361 26.37 9.91 9.27
C PRO A 361 27.60 9.88 8.36
N SER A 362 28.38 10.97 8.36
CA SER A 362 29.63 11.02 7.61
C SER A 362 30.44 9.78 7.98
N PRO A 363 30.95 8.97 7.01
CA PRO A 363 31.65 7.75 7.34
C PRO A 363 32.92 8.11 8.11
N LYS A 364 32.81 8.17 9.44
CA LYS A 364 33.96 8.01 10.33
C LYS A 364 34.61 6.71 9.90
N SER A 365 35.93 6.67 9.77
CA SER A 365 36.67 5.46 9.40
C SER A 365 36.12 4.27 10.19
N VAL A 366 35.34 3.42 9.52
CA VAL A 366 34.69 2.30 10.18
C VAL A 366 35.76 1.23 10.31
N THR A 367 36.44 1.18 11.45
CA THR A 367 37.20 0.00 11.82
C THR A 367 36.19 -1.11 12.09
N LEU A 368 36.10 -2.07 11.17
CA LEU A 368 35.29 -3.26 11.38
C LEU A 368 35.95 -4.09 12.48
N GLN A 369 35.39 -4.10 13.69
CA GLN A 369 35.74 -5.12 14.68
C GLN A 369 35.37 -6.50 14.12
N GLN A 370 36.35 -7.39 14.05
CA GLN A 370 36.29 -8.72 13.45
C GLN A 370 36.50 -9.78 14.53
N ASP A 371 35.91 -10.95 14.34
CA ASP A 371 36.26 -12.16 15.09
C ASP A 371 37.46 -12.82 14.39
N GLU A 372 38.67 -12.48 14.85
CA GLU A 372 39.93 -12.91 14.21
C GLU A 372 40.07 -14.43 14.11
N GLU A 373 39.56 -15.18 15.09
CA GLU A 373 39.61 -16.65 15.07
C GLU A 373 38.69 -17.22 14.01
N LYS A 374 37.42 -16.76 13.93
CA LYS A 374 36.51 -17.17 12.85
C LYS A 374 37.04 -16.78 11.49
N ARG A 375 37.60 -15.58 11.38
CA ARG A 375 38.20 -15.07 10.15
C ARG A 375 39.34 -15.95 9.68
N LYS A 376 40.27 -16.29 10.58
CA LYS A 376 41.37 -17.21 10.30
C LYS A 376 40.87 -18.57 9.82
N VAL A 377 39.85 -19.15 10.46
CA VAL A 377 39.25 -20.42 10.05
C VAL A 377 38.66 -20.33 8.63
N VAL A 378 37.83 -19.32 8.36
CA VAL A 378 37.15 -19.17 7.06
C VAL A 378 38.14 -18.95 5.92
N PHE A 379 39.08 -18.01 6.07
CA PHE A 379 40.04 -17.69 5.02
C PHE A 379 41.11 -18.77 4.85
N THR A 380 41.59 -19.41 5.92
CA THR A 380 42.52 -20.54 5.79
C THR A 380 41.87 -21.68 5.02
N LYS A 381 40.58 -21.95 5.25
CA LYS A 381 39.82 -22.94 4.48
C LYS A 381 39.64 -22.54 3.02
N ALA A 382 39.38 -21.26 2.74
CA ALA A 382 39.07 -20.78 1.38
C ALA A 382 40.32 -20.59 0.51
N ILE A 383 41.40 -20.00 1.06
CA ILE A 383 42.59 -19.57 0.31
C ILE A 383 43.92 -19.92 1.01
N GLY A 384 43.91 -20.60 2.16
CA GLY A 384 45.10 -21.08 2.86
C GLY A 384 45.78 -20.07 3.81
N HIS A 385 45.37 -18.80 3.80
CA HIS A 385 45.92 -17.74 4.64
C HIS A 385 44.89 -16.62 4.85
N VAL A 386 45.09 -15.75 5.84
CA VAL A 386 44.27 -14.52 5.94
C VAL A 386 44.68 -13.51 4.86
N PRO A 387 43.77 -12.63 4.38
CA PRO A 387 44.03 -11.66 3.30
C PRO A 387 45.34 -10.86 3.44
N GLU A 388 45.68 -10.44 4.65
CA GLU A 388 46.86 -9.62 4.98
C GLU A 388 48.18 -10.37 4.77
N GLN A 389 48.14 -11.70 4.79
CA GLN A 389 49.30 -12.58 4.56
C GLN A 389 49.43 -13.02 3.10
N SER A 390 48.68 -12.40 2.18
CA SER A 390 48.77 -12.71 0.76
C SER A 390 50.20 -12.49 0.24
N PRO A 391 50.83 -13.49 -0.41
CA PRO A 391 52.23 -13.40 -0.84
C PRO A 391 52.45 -12.41 -1.99
N LYS A 392 51.37 -11.95 -2.63
CA LYS A 392 51.39 -10.98 -3.73
C LYS A 392 50.22 -10.00 -3.61
N PRO A 393 50.35 -8.77 -4.14
CA PRO A 393 49.23 -7.86 -4.33
C PRO A 393 48.12 -8.53 -5.15
N ARG A 394 46.87 -8.23 -4.83
CA ARG A 394 45.69 -8.82 -5.47
C ARG A 394 44.87 -7.76 -6.18
N HIS A 395 44.20 -8.15 -7.27
CA HIS A 395 43.35 -7.25 -8.02
C HIS A 395 42.06 -6.92 -7.27
N MET A 396 41.43 -5.79 -7.62
CA MET A 396 40.24 -5.26 -6.96
C MET A 396 39.13 -6.30 -6.79
N ALA A 397 38.83 -7.08 -7.83
CA ALA A 397 37.75 -8.07 -7.79
C ALA A 397 37.91 -9.11 -6.66
N MET A 398 39.15 -9.54 -6.36
CA MET A 398 39.39 -10.46 -5.25
C MET A 398 39.38 -9.75 -3.89
N LEU A 399 39.84 -8.50 -3.83
CA LEU A 399 39.75 -7.69 -2.62
C LEU A 399 38.28 -7.40 -2.23
N LEU A 400 37.41 -7.17 -3.22
CA LEU A 400 35.96 -7.03 -3.00
C LEU A 400 35.37 -8.31 -2.42
N ASN A 401 35.72 -9.47 -2.97
CA ASN A 401 35.30 -10.76 -2.43
C ASN A 401 35.73 -10.95 -0.97
N TRP A 402 37.00 -10.68 -0.66
CA TRP A 402 37.50 -10.76 0.72
C TRP A 402 36.77 -9.79 1.67
N ALA A 403 36.50 -8.56 1.21
CA ALA A 403 35.71 -7.61 1.99
C ALA A 403 34.26 -8.08 2.22
N LEU A 404 33.63 -8.73 1.24
CA LEU A 404 32.30 -9.32 1.40
C LEU A 404 32.30 -10.50 2.38
N TYR A 405 33.32 -11.37 2.35
CA TYR A 405 33.49 -12.42 3.35
C TYR A 405 33.62 -11.84 4.76
N ASP A 406 34.45 -10.81 4.91
CA ASP A 406 34.63 -10.09 6.17
C ASP A 406 33.31 -9.51 6.69
N LEU A 407 32.49 -8.93 5.82
CA LEU A 407 31.15 -8.45 6.18
C LEU A 407 30.21 -9.59 6.60
N MET A 408 30.23 -10.72 5.89
CA MET A 408 29.39 -11.88 6.21
C MET A 408 29.82 -12.63 7.48
N ILE A 409 31.12 -12.62 7.83
CA ILE A 409 31.61 -13.16 9.10
C ILE A 409 31.14 -12.27 10.26
N LYS A 410 31.24 -10.96 10.09
CA LYS A 410 30.81 -9.98 11.08
C LYS A 410 29.30 -9.99 11.28
N ASP A 411 28.55 -10.02 10.18
CA ASP A 411 27.10 -10.03 10.17
C ASP A 411 26.58 -11.30 9.48
N PRO A 412 26.30 -12.36 10.26
CA PRO A 412 25.70 -13.57 9.72
C PRO A 412 24.35 -13.35 9.03
N SER A 413 23.68 -12.21 9.26
CA SER A 413 22.43 -11.80 8.60
C SER A 413 22.59 -11.21 7.21
N ALA A 414 23.83 -10.90 6.80
CA ALA A 414 24.13 -10.37 5.47
C ALA A 414 23.69 -11.34 4.36
N VAL A 415 23.14 -10.77 3.28
CA VAL A 415 22.70 -11.51 2.10
C VAL A 415 23.26 -10.85 0.85
N LEU A 416 23.80 -11.66 -0.05
CA LEU A 416 24.23 -11.22 -1.38
C LEU A 416 23.21 -11.66 -2.42
N PHE A 417 22.66 -10.69 -3.15
CA PHE A 417 21.71 -10.92 -4.24
C PHE A 417 22.34 -10.56 -5.57
N GLY A 418 22.10 -11.39 -6.59
CA GLY A 418 22.53 -11.16 -7.95
C GLY A 418 22.51 -12.45 -8.76
N GLU A 419 22.61 -12.33 -10.07
CA GLU A 419 22.83 -13.49 -10.94
C GLU A 419 24.24 -14.04 -10.70
N ASP A 420 24.39 -15.36 -10.66
CA ASP A 420 25.69 -16.04 -10.53
C ASP A 420 26.52 -15.76 -9.25
N VAL A 421 25.97 -15.05 -8.26
CA VAL A 421 26.72 -14.67 -7.03
C VAL A 421 27.01 -15.84 -6.08
N ALA A 422 26.29 -16.97 -6.21
CA ALA A 422 26.40 -18.11 -5.30
C ALA A 422 27.33 -19.22 -5.82
N LYS A 423 26.82 -20.13 -6.68
CA LYS A 423 27.58 -21.33 -7.10
C LYS A 423 28.80 -21.01 -7.96
N LYS A 424 28.68 -20.02 -8.85
CA LYS A 424 29.79 -19.55 -9.68
C LYS A 424 30.71 -18.62 -8.91
N GLY A 425 30.20 -17.98 -7.85
CA GLY A 425 30.95 -17.08 -6.98
C GLY A 425 31.32 -15.77 -7.68
N GLY A 426 30.43 -15.27 -8.54
CA GLY A 426 30.65 -14.05 -9.30
C GLY A 426 31.03 -14.27 -10.77
N VAL A 427 30.49 -13.44 -11.67
CA VAL A 427 30.97 -13.38 -13.06
C VAL A 427 32.17 -12.45 -13.10
N TYR A 428 33.26 -12.85 -13.78
CA TYR A 428 34.51 -12.08 -13.84
C TYR A 428 35.25 -11.93 -12.49
N HIS A 429 35.06 -12.87 -11.56
CA HIS A 429 35.71 -12.89 -10.24
C HIS A 429 35.28 -11.77 -9.28
N VAL A 430 34.09 -11.18 -9.49
CA VAL A 430 33.44 -10.19 -8.58
C VAL A 430 32.21 -10.80 -7.94
#